data_AF-A0A8C5GYJ5-F1
#
_entry.id   AF-A0A8C5GYJ5-F1
#
_cell.length_a   1.000
_cell.length_b   1.000
_cell.length_c   1.000
_cell.angle_alpha   90.00
_cell.angle_beta   90.00
_cell.angle_gamma   90.00
#
_symmetry.space_group_name_H-M   'P 1'
#
loop_
_entity.id
_entity.type
_entity.pdbx_description
1 polymer ?
#
loop_
_entity_poly.entity_id
_entity_poly.type
_entity_poly.pdbx_seq_one_letter_code
_entity_poly.pdbx_strand_id
1 'polypeptide(L)'
;GDMDQNSYLDIFSQKGDYYDTQKFDLTLKDMWLRKRKGCWELKCPTAKEASSDHSQAAALCTRYQEITDVPEIHRRVGEVLKVSPEETQTSSEQEDEPWLVRCGLVCFAEFTTERRSFTLSEEEEGVQIDLDQADFGYHVGEIEVLVPEGGDVQCALEKIRKTAQRLGLSNDQKVEGKMDVYLRKHHPEHYAKLLIEHVL
;
A
#
# COMPACT_ATOMS: atom_id res chain seq x y z
N GLY A 1 34.20 6.80 -12.93
CA GLY A 1 33.94 6.69 -11.48
C GLY A 1 32.87 5.67 -11.36
N ASP A 2 33.26 4.48 -10.91
CA ASP A 2 32.48 3.25 -10.96
C ASP A 2 31.05 3.45 -10.45
N MET A 3 30.06 3.12 -11.28
CA MET A 3 28.71 2.85 -10.82
C MET A 3 28.72 1.38 -10.40
N ASP A 4 28.66 1.17 -9.09
CA ASP A 4 28.71 -0.12 -8.43
C ASP A 4 27.81 -1.18 -9.08
N GLN A 5 28.36 -2.38 -9.21
CA GLN A 5 27.68 -3.61 -9.64
C GLN A 5 26.79 -4.21 -8.53
N ASN A 6 26.35 -3.43 -7.54
CA ASN A 6 25.81 -3.93 -6.26
C ASN A 6 24.31 -3.67 -6.06
N SER A 7 23.50 -3.84 -7.11
CA SER A 7 22.04 -3.89 -6.95
C SER A 7 21.46 -5.05 -7.75
N TYR A 8 20.55 -5.78 -7.13
CA TYR A 8 19.75 -6.79 -7.83
C TYR A 8 18.54 -6.08 -8.45
N LEU A 9 18.36 -6.27 -9.75
CA LEU A 9 17.24 -5.72 -10.50
C LEU A 9 16.27 -6.84 -10.85
N ASP A 10 15.05 -6.72 -10.33
CA ASP A 10 13.91 -7.54 -10.75
C ASP A 10 12.93 -6.71 -11.58
N ILE A 11 12.45 -7.28 -12.68
CA ILE A 11 11.45 -6.66 -13.55
C ILE A 11 10.24 -7.57 -13.65
N PHE A 12 9.06 -7.06 -13.31
CA PHE A 12 7.84 -7.85 -13.32
C PHE A 12 6.60 -6.98 -13.52
N SER A 13 5.58 -7.58 -14.12
CA SER A 13 4.26 -6.98 -14.29
C SER A 13 3.32 -7.48 -13.19
N GLN A 14 2.58 -6.58 -12.56
CA GLN A 14 1.66 -6.88 -11.48
C GLN A 14 0.31 -6.23 -11.73
N LYS A 15 -0.71 -7.05 -11.91
CA LYS A 15 -2.11 -6.62 -11.85
C LYS A 15 -2.59 -6.60 -10.39
N GLY A 16 -3.25 -5.52 -9.99
CA GLY A 16 -3.87 -5.39 -8.68
C GLY A 16 -5.34 -4.99 -8.80
N ASP A 17 -6.20 -5.79 -8.18
CA ASP A 17 -7.65 -5.56 -8.13
C ASP A 17 -7.98 -5.07 -6.72
N TYR A 18 -8.62 -3.91 -6.59
CA TYR A 18 -8.92 -3.27 -5.31
C TYR A 18 -10.41 -3.30 -5.03
N TYR A 19 -10.75 -3.61 -3.79
CA TYR A 19 -12.11 -3.90 -3.37
C TYR A 19 -12.54 -3.01 -2.21
N ASP A 20 -13.76 -2.50 -2.29
CA ASP A 20 -14.41 -1.75 -1.23
C ASP A 20 -15.94 -1.87 -1.40
N THR A 21 -16.70 -1.34 -0.45
CA THR A 21 -18.15 -1.19 -0.61
C THR A 21 -18.45 -0.01 -1.54
N GLN A 22 -19.68 0.07 -2.04
CA GLN A 22 -20.15 1.26 -2.80
C GLN A 22 -20.11 2.56 -1.98
N LYS A 23 -19.93 2.46 -0.67
CA LYS A 23 -19.84 3.60 0.26
C LYS A 23 -18.41 3.93 0.67
N PHE A 24 -17.43 3.18 0.18
CA PHE A 24 -16.01 3.36 0.47
C PHE A 24 -15.65 3.08 1.95
N ASP A 25 -16.36 2.15 2.59
CA ASP A 25 -16.27 1.90 4.04
C ASP A 25 -14.85 1.50 4.50
N LEU A 26 -14.06 0.83 3.65
CA LEU A 26 -12.67 0.47 3.94
C LEU A 26 -11.72 1.65 3.70
N THR A 27 -11.74 2.22 2.49
CA THR A 27 -10.78 3.26 2.10
C THR A 27 -10.97 4.56 2.86
N LEU A 28 -12.19 4.90 3.31
CA LEU A 28 -12.43 6.05 4.21
C LEU A 28 -11.80 5.85 5.60
N LYS A 29 -11.42 4.61 5.96
CA LYS A 29 -10.65 4.29 7.16
C LYS A 29 -9.17 4.05 6.86
N ASP A 30 -8.71 4.48 5.68
CA ASP A 30 -7.34 4.26 5.19
C ASP A 30 -6.95 2.76 5.12
N MET A 31 -7.95 1.88 4.94
CA MET A 31 -7.77 0.45 4.75
C MET A 31 -7.91 0.08 3.28
N TRP A 32 -6.90 -0.58 2.74
CA TRP A 32 -6.81 -0.88 1.30
C TRP A 32 -6.77 -2.39 1.09
N LEU A 33 -7.92 -2.96 0.75
CA LEU A 33 -8.06 -4.36 0.39
C LEU A 33 -7.78 -4.55 -1.10
N ARG A 34 -6.84 -5.45 -1.42
CA ARG A 34 -6.55 -5.80 -2.81
C ARG A 34 -6.30 -7.28 -2.99
N LYS A 35 -6.44 -7.74 -4.22
CA LYS A 35 -6.01 -9.04 -4.68
C LYS A 35 -4.87 -8.88 -5.69
N ARG A 36 -3.77 -9.60 -5.47
CA ARG A 36 -2.59 -9.56 -6.32
C ARG A 36 -2.05 -10.97 -6.51
N LYS A 37 -1.83 -11.38 -7.76
CA LYS A 37 -1.37 -12.75 -8.11
C LYS A 37 -2.22 -13.87 -7.47
N GLY A 38 -3.52 -13.63 -7.29
CA GLY A 38 -4.45 -14.57 -6.65
C GLY A 38 -4.46 -14.52 -5.12
N CYS A 39 -3.57 -13.77 -4.48
CA CYS A 39 -3.49 -13.63 -3.03
C CYS A 39 -4.18 -12.35 -2.55
N TRP A 40 -4.83 -12.41 -1.39
CA TRP A 40 -5.40 -11.26 -0.71
C TRP A 40 -4.35 -10.53 0.12
N GLU A 41 -4.39 -9.21 0.07
CA GLU A 41 -3.56 -8.32 0.86
C GLU A 41 -4.42 -7.19 1.40
N LEU A 42 -4.28 -6.87 2.69
CA LEU A 42 -4.94 -5.75 3.33
C LEU A 42 -3.89 -4.83 3.93
N LYS A 43 -3.80 -3.59 3.42
CA LYS A 43 -3.04 -2.54 4.09
C LYS A 43 -3.92 -1.87 5.14
N CYS A 44 -3.46 -1.82 6.38
CA CYS A 44 -4.10 -1.09 7.46
C CYS A 44 -3.20 0.08 7.89
N PRO A 45 -3.76 1.25 8.23
CA PRO A 45 -2.94 2.33 8.75
C PRO A 45 -2.35 1.89 10.09
N THR A 46 -1.05 2.08 10.27
CA THR A 46 -0.47 1.98 11.62
C THR A 46 -1.02 3.15 12.44
N ALA A 47 -1.37 2.92 13.71
CA ALA A 47 -1.82 4.01 14.59
C ALA A 47 -0.85 5.19 14.43
N LYS A 48 -1.39 6.39 14.17
CA LYS A 48 -0.61 7.62 14.13
C LYS A 48 0.00 7.77 15.52
N GLU A 49 1.21 7.25 15.71
CA GLU A 49 1.97 7.57 16.90
C GLU A 49 2.00 9.10 16.93
N ALA A 50 1.51 9.66 18.03
CA ALA A 50 1.76 11.04 18.39
C ALA A 50 3.26 11.20 18.73
N SER A 51 4.14 10.72 17.84
CA SER A 51 5.56 10.90 17.96
C SER A 51 5.79 12.36 17.65
N SER A 52 6.23 13.06 18.68
CA SER A 52 6.83 14.40 18.69
C SER A 52 8.10 14.48 17.84
N ASP A 53 8.19 13.69 16.78
CA ASP A 53 9.37 13.54 15.96
C ASP A 53 9.21 14.48 14.76
N HIS A 54 9.75 15.68 14.91
CA HIS A 54 9.67 16.76 13.94
C HIS A 54 10.55 16.52 12.69
N SER A 55 10.94 15.27 12.41
CA SER A 55 11.75 14.97 11.24
C SER A 55 10.89 15.05 9.97
N GLN A 56 11.37 15.79 8.99
CA GLN A 56 10.66 16.03 7.72
C GLN A 56 10.38 14.72 6.95
N ALA A 57 11.26 13.72 7.11
CA ALA A 57 11.08 12.40 6.52
C ALA A 57 9.84 11.67 7.07
N ALA A 58 9.59 11.77 8.40
CA ALA A 58 8.44 11.13 9.03
C ALA A 58 7.09 11.71 8.54
N ALA A 59 7.08 12.97 8.08
CA ALA A 59 5.90 13.64 7.54
C ALA A 59 5.60 13.25 6.08
N LEU A 60 6.61 12.85 5.31
CA LEU A 60 6.48 12.45 3.91
C LEU A 60 6.32 10.94 3.72
N CYS A 61 6.69 10.13 4.73
CA CYS A 61 6.57 8.68 4.67
C CYS A 61 5.19 8.19 5.11
N THR A 62 4.53 7.42 4.24
CA THR A 62 3.31 6.69 4.61
C THR A 62 3.68 5.33 5.23
N ARG A 63 2.90 4.89 6.22
CA ARG A 63 3.16 3.66 6.98
C ARG A 63 1.90 2.80 7.03
N TYR A 64 2.05 1.53 6.66
CA TYR A 64 0.97 0.55 6.69
C TYR A 64 1.45 -0.74 7.33
N GLN A 65 0.55 -1.39 8.07
CA GLN A 65 0.65 -2.81 8.36
C GLN A 65 0.06 -3.57 7.17
N GLU A 66 0.86 -4.43 6.53
CA GLU A 66 0.37 -5.33 5.48
C GLU A 66 -0.02 -6.68 6.08
N ILE A 67 -1.26 -7.08 5.85
CA ILE A 67 -1.81 -8.36 6.32
C ILE A 67 -2.07 -9.24 5.10
N THR A 68 -1.51 -10.44 5.09
CA THR A 68 -1.69 -11.46 4.04
C THR A 68 -2.38 -12.73 4.55
N ASP A 69 -2.60 -12.84 5.86
CA ASP A 69 -3.34 -13.95 6.46
C ASP A 69 -4.85 -13.77 6.22
N VAL A 70 -5.44 -14.67 5.42
CA VAL A 70 -6.85 -14.56 4.98
C VAL A 70 -7.84 -14.55 6.15
N PRO A 71 -7.72 -15.41 7.18
CA PRO A 71 -8.57 -15.32 8.37
C PRO A 71 -8.52 -13.95 9.06
N GLU A 72 -7.32 -13.38 9.24
CA GLU A 72 -7.16 -12.04 9.82
C GLU A 72 -7.74 -10.94 8.90
N ILE A 73 -7.58 -11.04 7.58
CA ILE A 73 -8.21 -10.13 6.61
C ILE A 73 -9.73 -10.15 6.79
N HIS A 74 -10.34 -11.35 6.81
CA HIS A 74 -11.78 -11.50 7.01
C HIS A 74 -12.25 -10.89 8.33
N ARG A 75 -11.50 -11.10 9.41
CA ARG A 75 -11.81 -10.53 10.72
C ARG A 75 -11.79 -9.00 10.68
N ARG A 76 -10.71 -8.39 10.18
CA ARG A 76 -10.54 -6.93 10.12
C ARG A 76 -11.58 -6.26 9.22
N VAL A 77 -11.84 -6.84 8.04
CA VAL A 77 -12.88 -6.34 7.13
C VAL A 77 -14.26 -6.48 7.76
N GLY A 78 -14.57 -7.63 8.36
CA GLY A 78 -15.83 -7.87 9.05
C GLY A 78 -16.09 -6.87 10.19
N GLU A 79 -15.06 -6.52 10.96
CA GLU A 79 -15.15 -5.49 12.02
C GLU A 79 -15.49 -4.10 11.47
N VAL A 80 -14.87 -3.71 10.35
CA VAL A 80 -15.16 -2.42 9.70
C VAL A 80 -16.58 -2.36 9.17
N LEU A 81 -17.02 -3.45 8.54
CA LEU A 81 -18.32 -3.56 7.88
C LEU A 81 -19.46 -3.96 8.83
N LYS A 82 -19.13 -4.32 10.08
CA LYS A 82 -20.06 -4.82 11.11
C LYS A 82 -20.82 -6.08 10.65
N VAL A 83 -20.12 -6.98 9.96
CA VAL A 83 -20.65 -8.29 9.52
C VAL A 83 -20.35 -9.32 10.60
N SER A 84 -21.36 -10.10 11.01
CA SER A 84 -21.23 -11.04 12.14
C SER A 84 -20.42 -12.30 11.78
N PRO A 85 -19.56 -12.81 12.69
CA PRO A 85 -18.79 -14.04 12.49
C PRO A 85 -19.64 -15.31 12.31
N GLU A 86 -20.88 -15.32 12.80
CA GLU A 86 -21.77 -16.49 12.74
C GLU A 86 -22.26 -16.79 11.31
N GLU A 87 -22.19 -15.82 10.39
CA GLU A 87 -22.49 -15.99 8.96
C GLU A 87 -21.28 -16.48 8.14
N THR A 88 -20.15 -16.77 8.81
CA THR A 88 -18.86 -17.13 8.20
C THR A 88 -18.61 -18.64 8.15
N GLN A 89 -19.50 -19.46 8.73
CA GLN A 89 -19.30 -20.92 8.86
C GLN A 89 -19.79 -21.76 7.67
N THR A 90 -20.23 -21.14 6.58
CA THR A 90 -20.69 -21.87 5.40
C THR A 90 -19.98 -21.41 4.14
N SER A 91 -18.88 -22.09 3.82
CA SER A 91 -18.60 -22.71 2.51
C SER A 91 -17.10 -22.83 2.29
N SER A 92 -16.74 -23.92 1.60
CA SER A 92 -15.40 -24.42 1.27
C SER A 92 -14.32 -23.37 1.01
N GLU A 93 -13.10 -23.71 1.43
CA GLU A 93 -11.82 -22.98 1.39
C GLU A 93 -11.32 -22.55 -0.02
N GLN A 94 -12.19 -22.49 -1.04
CA GLN A 94 -11.75 -22.40 -2.44
C GLN A 94 -12.46 -21.36 -3.31
N GLU A 95 -13.43 -20.60 -2.80
CA GLU A 95 -14.10 -19.57 -3.60
C GLU A 95 -14.05 -18.20 -2.90
N ASP A 96 -13.48 -17.21 -3.58
CA ASP A 96 -13.41 -15.82 -3.12
C ASP A 96 -14.76 -15.09 -3.25
N GLU A 97 -15.63 -15.54 -4.15
CA GLU A 97 -16.90 -14.86 -4.45
C GLU A 97 -17.89 -14.80 -3.26
N PRO A 98 -18.09 -15.86 -2.46
CA PRO A 98 -19.11 -15.85 -1.39
C PRO A 98 -18.87 -14.78 -0.32
N TRP A 99 -17.62 -14.54 0.08
CA TRP A 99 -17.33 -13.57 1.14
C TRP A 99 -17.37 -12.12 0.63
N LEU A 100 -16.93 -11.87 -0.62
CA LEU A 100 -17.05 -10.55 -1.25
C LEU A 100 -18.52 -10.14 -1.35
N VAL A 101 -19.39 -11.04 -1.81
CA VAL A 101 -20.84 -10.79 -1.91
C VAL A 101 -21.45 -10.54 -0.53
N ARG A 102 -21.13 -11.35 0.48
CA ARG A 102 -21.62 -11.18 1.85
C ARG A 102 -21.22 -9.82 2.44
N CYS A 103 -19.98 -9.39 2.20
CA CYS A 103 -19.46 -8.12 2.68
C CYS A 103 -19.89 -6.92 1.79
N GLY A 104 -20.60 -7.16 0.68
CA GLY A 104 -20.96 -6.09 -0.26
C GLY A 104 -19.75 -5.43 -0.92
N LEU A 105 -18.64 -6.15 -1.05
CA LEU A 105 -17.40 -5.68 -1.66
C LEU A 105 -17.49 -5.81 -3.18
N VAL A 106 -17.09 -4.75 -3.87
CA VAL A 106 -17.01 -4.70 -5.33
C VAL A 106 -15.61 -4.23 -5.74
N CYS A 107 -15.12 -4.74 -6.88
CA CYS A 107 -13.89 -4.23 -7.46
C CYS A 107 -14.14 -2.80 -7.95
N PHE A 108 -13.44 -1.82 -7.38
CA PHE A 108 -13.58 -0.40 -7.77
C PHE A 108 -12.37 0.10 -8.56
N ALA A 109 -11.21 -0.57 -8.47
CA ALA A 109 -10.01 -0.18 -9.19
C ALA A 109 -9.26 -1.42 -9.65
N GLU A 110 -8.87 -1.41 -10.93
CA GLU A 110 -8.06 -2.44 -11.55
C GLU A 110 -7.00 -1.74 -12.40
N PHE A 111 -5.73 -2.00 -12.11
CA PHE A 111 -4.64 -1.53 -12.95
C PHE A 111 -3.42 -2.44 -12.84
N THR A 112 -2.64 -2.44 -13.91
CA THR A 112 -1.37 -3.15 -14.02
C THR A 112 -0.22 -2.17 -13.83
N THR A 113 0.80 -2.62 -13.11
CA THR A 113 2.06 -1.89 -12.94
C THR A 113 3.22 -2.72 -13.45
N GLU A 114 4.00 -2.17 -14.37
CA GLU A 114 5.34 -2.67 -14.69
C GLU A 114 6.31 -2.10 -13.67
N ARG A 115 6.90 -2.97 -12.85
CA ARG A 115 7.79 -2.58 -11.75
C ARG A 115 9.23 -2.98 -12.07
N ARG A 116 10.15 -2.07 -11.76
CA ARG A 116 11.59 -2.33 -11.66
C ARG A 116 12.02 -2.13 -10.22
N SER A 117 12.38 -3.22 -9.55
CA SER A 117 12.76 -3.22 -8.14
C SER A 117 14.27 -3.32 -8.00
N PHE A 118 14.84 -2.50 -7.14
CA PHE A 118 16.26 -2.51 -6.79
C PHE A 118 16.41 -2.70 -5.28
N THR A 119 17.18 -3.71 -4.88
CA THR A 119 17.57 -3.90 -3.47
C THR A 119 19.00 -3.44 -3.27
N LEU A 120 19.22 -2.57 -2.28
CA LEU A 120 20.55 -2.05 -1.94
C LEU A 120 21.28 -3.06 -1.04
N SER A 121 22.50 -3.46 -1.40
CA SER A 121 23.23 -4.55 -0.75
C SER A 121 24.26 -4.13 0.32
N GLU A 122 24.35 -2.85 0.69
CA GLU A 122 25.39 -2.34 1.62
C GLU A 122 24.80 -1.54 2.81
N GLU A 123 25.30 -0.32 3.10
CA GLU A 123 24.96 0.50 4.29
C GLU A 123 23.45 0.75 4.50
N GLU A 124 22.65 0.47 3.47
CA GLU A 124 21.19 0.59 3.42
C GLU A 124 20.51 -0.77 3.17
N GLU A 125 21.11 -1.88 3.64
CA GLU A 125 20.55 -3.22 3.57
C GLU A 125 19.08 -3.23 4.05
N GLY A 126 18.20 -3.80 3.23
CA GLY A 126 16.75 -3.83 3.47
C GLY A 126 15.96 -2.64 2.92
N VAL A 127 16.61 -1.70 2.22
CA VAL A 127 15.92 -0.70 1.39
C VAL A 127 15.64 -1.26 0.00
N GLN A 128 14.38 -1.14 -0.41
CA GLN A 128 13.90 -1.46 -1.76
C GLN A 128 13.52 -0.16 -2.48
N ILE A 129 13.97 0.00 -3.72
CA ILE A 129 13.57 1.10 -4.60
C ILE A 129 12.74 0.52 -5.73
N ASP A 130 11.48 0.93 -5.81
CA ASP A 130 10.55 0.46 -6.83
C ASP A 130 10.23 1.58 -7.81
N LEU A 131 10.56 1.37 -9.08
CA LEU A 131 10.17 2.26 -10.17
C LEU A 131 8.99 1.64 -10.91
N ASP A 132 7.87 2.33 -10.85
CA ASP A 132 6.59 1.85 -11.35
C ASP A 132 6.11 2.63 -12.56
N GLN A 133 5.59 1.88 -13.53
CA GLN A 133 4.80 2.38 -14.64
C GLN A 133 3.43 1.75 -14.61
N ALA A 134 2.40 2.55 -14.35
CA ALA A 134 1.02 2.09 -14.42
C ALA A 134 0.49 2.12 -15.86
N ASP A 135 -0.39 1.17 -16.21
CA ASP A 135 -1.02 1.06 -17.54
C ASP A 135 -1.92 2.25 -17.92
N PHE A 136 -2.30 3.08 -16.95
CA PHE A 136 -3.00 4.35 -17.18
C PHE A 136 -2.07 5.55 -17.43
N GLY A 137 -0.76 5.31 -17.58
CA GLY A 137 0.24 6.28 -18.03
C GLY A 137 0.91 7.11 -16.94
N TYR A 138 0.81 6.68 -15.67
CA TYR A 138 1.47 7.35 -14.53
C TYR A 138 2.73 6.60 -14.12
N HIS A 139 3.77 7.37 -13.76
CA HIS A 139 5.06 6.85 -13.31
C HIS A 139 5.38 7.38 -11.92
N VAL A 140 5.86 6.52 -11.03
CA VAL A 140 6.27 6.90 -9.69
C VAL A 140 7.41 6.01 -9.19
N GLY A 141 8.27 6.58 -8.35
CA GLY A 141 9.29 5.83 -7.62
C GLY A 141 8.93 5.76 -6.14
N GLU A 142 9.08 4.59 -5.53
CA GLU A 142 8.85 4.35 -4.10
C GLU A 142 10.17 3.89 -3.45
N ILE A 143 10.52 4.44 -2.29
CA ILE A 143 11.61 3.92 -1.43
C ILE A 143 10.92 3.25 -0.25
N GLU A 144 11.00 1.93 -0.18
CA GLU A 144 10.30 1.10 0.80
C GLU A 144 11.29 0.39 1.73
N VAL A 145 10.92 0.28 3.01
CA VAL A 145 11.61 -0.53 4.01
C VAL A 145 10.56 -1.36 4.74
N LEU A 146 10.68 -2.69 4.65
CA LEU A 146 9.82 -3.60 5.40
C LEU A 146 10.37 -3.76 6.82
N VAL A 147 9.53 -3.47 7.80
CA VAL A 147 9.85 -3.60 9.22
C VAL A 147 9.02 -4.74 9.80
N PRO A 148 9.63 -5.77 10.41
CA PRO A 148 8.86 -6.81 11.08
C PRO A 148 8.07 -6.23 12.25
N GLU A 149 7.01 -6.93 12.68
CA GLU A 149 6.20 -6.50 13.82
C GLU A 149 7.07 -6.28 15.08
N GLY A 150 6.91 -5.13 15.72
CA GLY A 150 7.76 -4.69 16.85
C GLY A 150 9.19 -4.26 16.48
N GLY A 151 9.51 -4.16 15.20
CA GLY A 151 10.81 -3.71 14.70
C GLY A 151 11.03 -2.19 14.80
N ASP A 152 12.24 -1.76 14.43
CA ASP A 152 12.66 -0.36 14.56
C ASP A 152 12.23 0.50 13.36
N VAL A 153 11.08 1.15 13.52
CA VAL A 153 10.52 2.10 12.53
C VAL A 153 11.41 3.33 12.33
N GLN A 154 12.15 3.77 13.36
CA GLN A 154 13.00 4.95 13.26
C GLN A 154 14.24 4.67 12.41
N CYS A 155 14.83 3.50 12.59
CA CYS A 155 15.90 3.02 11.71
C CYS A 155 15.44 2.95 10.24
N ALA A 156 14.21 2.48 9.99
CA ALA A 156 13.65 2.44 8.64
C ALA A 156 13.46 3.85 8.03
N LEU A 157 12.93 4.81 8.79
CA LEU A 157 12.77 6.20 8.35
C LEU A 157 14.12 6.85 8.02
N GLU A 158 15.14 6.62 8.84
CA GLU A 158 16.48 7.16 8.60
C GLU A 158 17.14 6.53 7.36
N LYS A 159 16.93 5.23 7.12
CA LYS A 159 17.36 4.57 5.87
C LYS A 159 16.70 5.22 4.66
N ILE A 160 15.37 5.37 4.66
CA ILE A 160 14.63 6.03 3.58
C ILE A 160 15.18 7.45 3.32
N ARG A 161 15.40 8.22 4.38
CA ARG A 161 15.94 9.58 4.30
C ARG A 161 17.33 9.61 3.67
N LYS A 162 18.24 8.73 4.09
CA LYS A 162 19.60 8.64 3.54
C LYS A 162 19.57 8.22 2.07
N THR A 163 18.78 7.22 1.72
CA THR A 163 18.62 6.77 0.33
C THR A 163 18.09 7.88 -0.55
N ALA A 164 17.04 8.60 -0.11
CA ALA A 164 16.49 9.74 -0.84
C ALA A 164 17.55 10.82 -1.10
N GLN A 165 18.36 11.16 -0.09
CA GLN A 165 19.46 12.12 -0.23
C GLN A 165 20.53 11.66 -1.22
N ARG A 166 20.91 10.38 -1.19
CA ARG A 166 21.88 9.80 -2.13
C ARG A 166 21.37 9.82 -3.57
N LEU A 167 20.07 9.63 -3.77
CA LEU A 167 19.42 9.73 -5.08
C LEU A 167 19.20 11.18 -5.55
N GLY A 168 19.58 12.18 -4.74
CA GLY A 168 19.37 13.60 -5.05
C GLY A 168 17.91 14.04 -4.93
N LEU A 169 17.08 13.27 -4.22
CA LEU A 169 15.69 13.61 -3.93
C LEU A 169 15.66 14.52 -2.71
N SER A 170 15.74 15.83 -2.95
CA SER A 170 15.75 16.88 -1.92
C SER A 170 14.50 17.76 -1.92
N ASN A 171 13.53 17.47 -2.78
CA ASN A 171 12.29 18.24 -2.85
C ASN A 171 11.29 17.73 -1.81
N ASP A 172 10.82 18.64 -0.95
CA ASP A 172 9.79 18.40 0.08
C ASP A 172 8.37 18.18 -0.49
N GLN A 173 8.26 17.82 -1.76
CA GLN A 173 6.97 17.66 -2.42
C GLN A 173 6.48 16.22 -2.27
N LYS A 174 5.36 16.05 -1.56
CA LYS A 174 4.58 14.81 -1.59
C LYS A 174 4.18 14.55 -3.04
N VAL A 175 4.63 13.43 -3.59
CA VAL A 175 4.22 12.95 -4.91
C VAL A 175 2.93 12.15 -4.74
N GLU A 176 2.02 12.26 -5.69
CA GLU A 176 0.76 11.50 -5.65
C GLU A 176 1.02 10.00 -5.84
N GLY A 177 0.30 9.18 -5.08
CA GLY A 177 0.31 7.74 -5.26
C GLY A 177 -0.39 7.32 -6.55
N LYS A 178 -0.12 6.09 -7.02
CA LYS A 178 -0.81 5.51 -8.18
C LYS A 178 -2.34 5.50 -8.00
N MET A 179 -2.80 5.11 -6.81
CA MET A 179 -4.23 5.04 -6.50
C MET A 179 -4.88 6.43 -6.51
N ASP A 180 -4.20 7.45 -5.99
CA ASP A 180 -4.67 8.84 -5.97
C ASP A 180 -4.94 9.33 -7.40
N VAL A 181 -3.98 9.11 -8.30
CA VAL A 181 -4.09 9.48 -9.71
C VAL A 181 -5.19 8.69 -10.41
N TYR A 182 -5.28 7.39 -10.14
CA TYR A 182 -6.33 6.52 -10.69
C TYR A 182 -7.73 7.01 -10.27
N LEU A 183 -7.95 7.21 -8.97
CA LEU A 183 -9.22 7.67 -8.42
C LEU A 183 -9.60 9.05 -8.95
N ARG A 184 -8.67 10.01 -8.99
CA ARG A 184 -8.94 11.33 -9.55
C ARG A 184 -9.45 11.27 -11.00
N LYS A 185 -8.92 10.35 -11.79
CA LYS A 185 -9.27 10.19 -13.21
C LYS A 185 -10.54 9.38 -13.43
N HIS A 186 -10.74 8.31 -12.66
CA HIS A 186 -11.76 7.29 -12.92
C HIS A 186 -12.92 7.30 -11.91
N HIS A 187 -12.67 7.73 -10.66
CA HIS A 187 -13.64 7.76 -9.56
C HIS A 187 -13.56 9.08 -8.77
N PRO A 188 -13.83 10.25 -9.39
CA PRO A 188 -13.60 11.55 -8.78
C PRO A 188 -14.43 11.79 -7.50
N GLU A 189 -15.61 11.17 -7.38
CA GLU A 189 -16.40 11.22 -6.13
C GLU A 189 -15.69 10.52 -4.98
N HIS A 190 -15.11 9.34 -5.24
CA HIS A 190 -14.34 8.59 -4.25
C HIS A 190 -13.11 9.39 -3.83
N TYR A 191 -12.34 9.88 -4.81
CA TYR A 191 -11.18 10.75 -4.58
C TYR A 191 -11.53 11.96 -3.69
N ALA A 192 -12.63 12.66 -4.01
CA ALA A 192 -13.06 13.83 -3.24
C ALA A 192 -13.41 13.49 -1.78
N LYS A 193 -14.07 12.35 -1.54
CA LYS A 193 -14.38 11.90 -0.17
C LYS A 193 -13.11 11.57 0.62
N LEU A 194 -12.12 10.93 0.00
CA LEU A 194 -10.85 10.63 0.66
C LEU A 194 -10.05 11.90 1.02
N LEU A 195 -10.13 12.95 0.20
CA LEU A 195 -9.56 14.26 0.54
C LEU A 195 -10.26 14.91 1.73
N ILE A 196 -11.60 14.82 1.80
CA ILE A 196 -12.40 15.37 2.91
C ILE A 196 -12.07 14.67 4.23
N GLU A 197 -11.89 13.34 4.20
CA GLU A 197 -11.55 12.53 5.38
C GLU A 197 -10.04 12.54 5.70
N HIS A 198 -9.24 13.32 4.98
CA HIS A 198 -7.78 13.42 5.16
C HIS A 198 -7.05 12.07 5.08
N VAL A 199 -7.54 11.17 4.22
CA VAL A 199 -6.86 9.92 3.85
C VAL A 199 -5.76 10.20 2.80
N LEU A 200 -6.07 11.06 1.81
CA LEU A 200 -5.13 11.49 0.77
C LEU A 200 -4.48 12.85 1.09
#